data_AF-A0A132GT73-F1
#
_entry.id   AF-A0A132GT73-F1
#
_cell.length_a   1.000
_cell.length_b   1.000
_cell.length_c   1.000
_cell.angle_alpha   90.00
_cell.angle_beta   90.00
_cell.angle_gamma   90.00
#
_symmetry.space_group_name_H-M   'P 1'
#
loop_
_entity.id
_entity.type
_entity.pdbx_description
1 polymer ?
#
loop_
_entity_poly.entity_id
_entity_poly.type
_entity_poly.pdbx_seq_one_letter_code
_entity_poly.pdbx_strand_id
1 'polypeptide(L)' 'KREKVHICGEHAAEDNVWIDEDFFKGKRILLIDDICTSGRTSDAFKERMESAGAHVRMAMFLAKTKNYRRTNNYKYN' A
#
# COMPACT_ATOMS: atom_id res chain seq x y z
N LYS A 1 -3.23 -27.23 -8.43
CA LYS A 1 -2.10 -26.29 -8.25
C LYS A 1 -2.72 -24.93 -7.95
N ARG A 2 -2.57 -24.36 -6.74
CA ARG A 2 -3.08 -23.01 -6.45
C ARG A 2 -2.24 -22.00 -7.23
N GLU A 3 -2.85 -21.29 -8.15
CA GLU A 3 -2.22 -20.10 -8.75
C GLU A 3 -2.01 -19.08 -7.63
N LYS A 4 -0.80 -18.50 -7.58
CA LYS A 4 -0.52 -17.38 -6.69
C LYS A 4 -1.21 -16.15 -7.26
N VAL A 5 -2.37 -15.81 -6.71
CA VAL A 5 -3.09 -14.56 -6.97
C VAL A 5 -2.43 -13.42 -6.17
N HIS A 6 -1.11 -13.30 -6.26
CA HIS A 6 -0.48 -12.02 -5.92
C HIS A 6 -0.57 -11.20 -7.20
N ILE A 7 -1.46 -10.21 -7.21
CA ILE A 7 -1.53 -9.20 -8.25
C ILE A 7 -0.21 -8.42 -8.17
N CYS A 8 0.81 -8.96 -8.82
CA CYS A 8 2.12 -8.34 -9.02
C CYS A 8 2.34 -8.25 -10.54
N GLY A 9 1.31 -7.79 -11.25
CA GLY A 9 1.27 -7.69 -12.70
C GLY A 9 0.74 -6.32 -13.08
N GLU A 10 1.67 -5.49 -13.56
CA GLU A 10 1.48 -4.12 -14.07
C GLU A 10 0.74 -3.15 -13.14
N HIS A 11 1.06 -1.87 -13.29
CA HIS A 11 0.17 -0.82 -12.84
C HIS A 11 -1.14 -1.00 -13.61
N ALA A 12 -2.09 -1.79 -13.09
CA ALA A 12 -3.41 -1.91 -13.65
C ALA A 12 -4.02 -0.50 -13.61
N ALA A 13 -3.99 0.16 -14.76
CA ALA A 13 -4.46 1.51 -15.01
C ALA A 13 -6.00 1.62 -14.95
N GLU A 14 -6.67 0.63 -14.36
CA GLU A 14 -8.10 0.62 -14.09
C GLU A 14 -8.31 0.51 -12.59
N ASP A 15 -9.04 1.49 -12.07
CA ASP A 15 -9.26 1.68 -10.64
C ASP A 15 -10.28 0.66 -10.13
N ASN A 16 -9.85 -0.60 -9.99
CA ASN A 16 -10.68 -1.75 -9.63
C ASN A 16 -11.13 -1.77 -8.14
N VAL A 17 -11.02 -0.64 -7.46
CA VAL A 17 -11.33 -0.49 -6.04
C VAL A 17 -12.57 0.36 -5.90
N TRP A 18 -13.65 -0.27 -5.45
CA TRP A 18 -14.90 0.40 -5.07
C TRP A 18 -14.94 0.64 -3.56
N ILE A 19 -15.34 1.85 -3.16
CA ILE A 19 -15.48 2.28 -1.77
C ILE A 19 -16.95 2.57 -1.50
N ASP A 20 -17.51 1.98 -0.44
CA ASP A 20 -18.84 2.28 0.07
C ASP A 20 -18.80 3.55 0.95
N GLU A 21 -19.01 4.71 0.35
CA GLU A 21 -18.90 5.99 1.06
C GLU A 21 -19.85 6.09 2.25
N ASP A 22 -21.10 5.64 2.09
CA ASP A 22 -22.11 5.70 3.15
C ASP A 22 -21.73 4.83 4.34
N PHE A 23 -21.19 3.64 4.08
CA PHE A 23 -20.67 2.80 5.15
C PHE A 23 -19.49 3.47 5.86
N PHE A 24 -18.54 4.06 5.14
CA PHE A 24 -17.30 4.55 5.75
C PHE A 24 -17.38 5.95 6.37
N LYS A 25 -18.40 6.75 6.03
CA LYS A 25 -18.60 8.11 6.52
C LYS A 25 -18.58 8.22 8.06
N GLY A 26 -17.69 9.06 8.58
CA GLY A 26 -17.49 9.31 10.01
C GLY A 26 -16.83 8.16 10.79
N LYS A 27 -16.55 7.01 10.15
CA LYS A 27 -15.93 5.88 10.84
C LYS A 27 -14.43 6.08 10.99
N ARG A 28 -13.91 5.69 12.15
CA ARG A 28 -12.47 5.59 12.39
C ARG A 28 -11.98 4.24 11.90
N ILE A 29 -11.01 4.23 10.99
CA ILE A 29 -10.54 3.00 10.34
C ILE A 29 -9.02 2.83 10.46
N LEU A 30 -8.60 1.57 10.40
CA LEU A 30 -7.21 1.12 10.36
C LEU A 30 -6.97 0.44 9.00
N LEU A 31 -5.99 0.91 8.24
CA LEU A 31 -5.58 0.23 7.01
C LEU A 31 -4.64 -0.91 7.36
N ILE A 32 -4.84 -2.08 6.75
CA ILE A 32 -4.01 -3.27 6.98
C ILE A 32 -3.61 -3.84 5.63
N ASP A 33 -2.32 -4.09 5.44
CA ASP A 33 -1.76 -4.69 4.23
C ASP A 33 -0.56 -5.59 4.59
N ASP A 34 -0.13 -6.46 3.67
CA ASP A 34 0.95 -7.40 3.94
C ASP A 34 2.34 -6.73 3.96
N ILE A 35 2.71 -6.02 2.90
CA ILE A 35 4.08 -5.50 2.69
C ILE A 35 4.03 -4.03 2.26
N CYS A 36 4.61 -3.17 3.09
CA CYS A 36 4.90 -1.79 2.71
C CYS A 36 6.18 -1.73 1.86
N THR A 37 6.06 -1.36 0.58
CA THR A 37 7.22 -1.07 -0.26
C THR A 37 7.64 0.39 -0.13
N SER A 38 7.16 1.26 -1.02
CA SER A 38 7.38 2.71 -1.00
C SER A 38 6.36 3.48 -0.14
N GLY A 39 5.23 2.85 0.21
CA GLY A 39 4.10 3.48 0.90
C GLY A 39 3.12 4.21 -0.03
N ARG A 40 3.46 4.43 -1.31
CA ARG A 40 2.64 5.22 -2.24
C ARG A 40 1.22 4.69 -2.42
N THR A 41 1.07 3.36 -2.56
CA THR A 41 -0.24 2.74 -2.73
C THR A 41 -1.13 2.95 -1.50
N SER A 42 -0.57 2.79 -0.30
CA SER A 42 -1.32 3.00 0.94
C SER A 42 -1.65 4.47 1.19
N ASP A 43 -0.77 5.40 0.79
CA ASP A 43 -1.03 6.84 0.91
C ASP A 43 -2.18 7.25 -0.01
N ALA A 44 -2.15 6.82 -1.28
CA ALA A 44 -3.24 7.09 -2.23
C ALA A 44 -4.58 6.47 -1.77
N PHE A 45 -4.55 5.24 -1.24
CA PHE A 45 -5.76 4.61 -0.72
C PHE A 45 -6.30 5.31 0.54
N LYS A 46 -5.40 5.76 1.44
CA LYS A 46 -5.78 6.59 2.58
C LYS A 46 -6.50 7.86 2.14
N GLU A 47 -5.96 8.58 1.15
CA GLU A 47 -6.57 9.81 0.62
C GLU A 47 -7.96 9.56 0.06
N ARG A 48 -8.18 8.44 -0.65
CA ARG A 48 -9.50 8.04 -1.15
C ARG A 48 -10.48 7.75 -0.03
N MET A 49 -10.05 7.04 1.02
CA MET A 49 -10.90 6.74 2.17
C MET A 49 -11.27 7.99 2.99
N GLU A 50 -10.33 8.91 3.18
CA GLU A 50 -10.61 10.21 3.83
C GLU A 50 -11.56 11.05 2.97
N SER A 51 -11.40 11.02 1.64
CA SER A 51 -12.30 11.69 0.69
C SER A 51 -13.72 11.11 0.71
N ALA A 52 -13.86 9.81 0.96
CA ALA A 52 -15.13 9.12 1.22
C ALA A 52 -15.72 9.43 2.63
N GLY A 53 -15.07 10.29 3.41
CA GLY A 53 -15.54 10.73 4.73
C GLY A 53 -15.13 9.82 5.88
N ALA A 54 -14.27 8.82 5.67
CA ALA A 54 -13.68 8.05 6.75
C ALA A 54 -12.62 8.87 7.52
N HIS A 55 -12.19 8.36 8.67
CA HIS A 55 -11.05 8.88 9.44
C HIS A 55 -10.00 7.79 9.62
N VAL A 56 -8.98 7.78 8.75
CA VAL A 56 -7.88 6.82 8.77
C VAL A 56 -6.92 7.17 9.90
N ARG A 57 -6.91 6.37 10.96
CA ARG A 57 -6.06 6.62 12.12
C ARG A 57 -4.62 6.20 11.89
N MET A 58 -4.43 5.03 11.30
CA MET A 58 -3.11 4.42 11.09
C MET A 58 -3.17 3.46 9.89
N ALA A 59 -2.00 3.08 9.40
CA ALA A 59 -1.81 1.95 8.51
C ALA A 59 -0.83 0.95 9.16
N MET A 60 -1.16 -0.34 9.11
CA MET A 60 -0.36 -1.43 9.67
C MET A 60 0.08 -2.37 8.56
N PHE A 61 1.36 -2.75 8.58
CA PHE A 61 1.95 -3.65 7.59
C PHE A 61 2.68 -4.79 8.30
N LEU A 62 2.57 -6.00 7.76
CA LEU A 62 3.29 -7.17 8.30
C LEU A 62 4.78 -7.10 8.01
N ALA A 63 5.18 -6.50 6.88
CA ALA A 63 6.58 -6.30 6.52
C ALA A 63 6.83 -4.97 5.81
N LYS A 64 8.11 -4.58 5.73
CA LYS A 64 8.57 -3.42 4.96
C LYS A 64 9.77 -3.78 4.10
N THR A 65 9.77 -3.39 2.83
CA THR A 65 10.92 -3.57 1.93
C THR A 65 12.08 -2.67 2.39
N LYS A 66 13.27 -3.26 2.56
CA LYS A 66 14.52 -2.51 2.83
C LYS A 66 15.32 -2.34 1.54
N ASN A 67 15.55 -1.09 1.14
CA ASN A 67 16.45 -0.78 0.03
C ASN A 67 17.90 -0.84 0.54
N TYR A 68 18.65 -1.86 0.11
CA TYR A 68 20.10 -1.90 0.33
C TYR A 68 20.79 -1.02 -0.70
N ARG A 69 21.49 0.02 -0.24
CA ARG A 69 22.34 0.84 -1.10
C ARG A 69 23.64 0.07 -1.36
N ARG A 70 23.90 -0.33 -2.62
CA ARG A 70 25.20 -0.90 -3.00
C ARG A 70 26.28 0.16 -2.78
N THR A 71 27.22 -0.11 -1.88
CA THR A 71 28.46 0.66 -1.77
C THR A 71 29.49 0.02 -2.71
N ASN A 72 29.86 0.71 -3.79
CA ASN A 72 30.96 0.27 -4.66
C ASN A 72 32.28 0.72 -4.01
N ASN A 73 32.75 -0.02 -3.00
CA ASN A 73 34.08 0.15 -2.41
C ASN A 73 35.07 -0.87 -2.99
N TYR A 74 35.27 -0.86 -4.32
CA TYR A 74 36.39 -1.57 -4.92
C TYR A 74 37.56 -0.59 -5.06
N LYS A 75 38.54 -0.70 -4.16
CA LYS A 75 39.88 -0.14 -4.35
C LYS A 75 40.71 -1.21 -5.04
N TYR A 76 41.12 -0.97 -6.29
CA TYR A 76 42.19 -1.74 -6.90
C TYR A 76 43.52 -1.23 -6.32
N ASN A 77 44.35 -2.15 -5.81
CA ASN A 77 45.72 -1.88 -5.38
C ASN A 77 46.63 -1.84 -6.61
#